data_AF-A0A271M389-F1
#
_entry.id   AF-A0A271M389-F1
#
_cell.length_a   1.000
_cell.length_b   1.000
_cell.length_c   1.000
_cell.angle_alpha   90.00
_cell.angle_beta   90.00
_cell.angle_gamma   90.00
#
_symmetry.space_group_name_H-M   'P 1'
#
loop_
_entity.id
_entity.type
_entity.pdbx_description
1 polymer ?
#
loop_
_entity_poly.entity_id
_entity_poly.type
_entity_poly.pdbx_seq_one_letter_code
_entity_poly.pdbx_strand_id
1 'polypeptide(L)'
;MNDVWGKTYIDYHFVPHQEAKKQLVEQCCLKAEQVFVTGIPVHPSFYQHKEQCEKPYILIAGGNSGLGNLKTLLNQLVREHNQYHYKVLCGNNNKLYDWILSLDHDQIEPIAYTSCRQQMNRYYDEAAAIITKPGGITITEVLEKSLPVFILSALPGQEEINIQYLKSKHLIYELNVHQAIEQQLSQVLNNKVEQSKWMKRLLQYHQEKEDSINNCLISIMEKQNHPFIRSYKKSAPM
;
A
#
# COMPACT_ATOMS: atom_id res chain seq x y z
N MET A 1 -16.78 7.71 -0.87
CA MET A 1 -15.58 8.59 -0.89
C MET A 1 -15.73 9.66 0.19
N ASN A 2 -14.71 9.91 1.03
CA ASN A 2 -14.80 10.93 2.09
C ASN A 2 -14.67 12.36 1.53
N ASP A 3 -15.08 13.37 2.30
CA ASP A 3 -15.07 14.80 1.92
C ASP A 3 -13.67 15.42 1.70
N VAL A 4 -12.62 14.63 1.81
CA VAL A 4 -11.21 15.06 1.64
C VAL A 4 -10.85 15.28 0.17
N TRP A 5 -11.61 14.73 -0.77
CA TRP A 5 -11.35 14.97 -2.20
C TRP A 5 -11.82 16.37 -2.59
N GLY A 6 -10.91 17.18 -3.15
CA GLY A 6 -11.25 18.48 -3.73
C GLY A 6 -12.23 18.30 -4.89
N LYS A 7 -13.47 18.75 -4.70
CA LYS A 7 -14.57 18.57 -5.67
C LYS A 7 -14.77 19.82 -6.55
N THR A 8 -14.46 20.99 -6.02
CA THR A 8 -14.62 22.28 -6.70
C THR A 8 -13.26 22.84 -7.10
N TYR A 9 -13.21 23.52 -8.25
CA TYR A 9 -12.00 24.16 -8.79
C TYR A 9 -10.83 23.22 -9.13
N ILE A 10 -11.10 21.90 -9.25
CA ILE A 10 -10.14 20.91 -9.71
C ILE A 10 -10.49 20.51 -11.15
N ASP A 11 -9.57 20.74 -12.07
CA ASP A 11 -9.77 20.44 -13.50
C ASP A 11 -9.70 18.93 -13.80
N TYR A 12 -8.79 18.22 -13.11
CA TYR A 12 -8.51 16.81 -13.32
C TYR A 12 -8.23 16.05 -12.01
N HIS A 13 -8.69 14.81 -11.93
CA HIS A 13 -8.52 13.91 -10.79
C HIS A 13 -7.75 12.65 -11.20
N PHE A 14 -6.69 12.34 -10.47
CA PHE A 14 -5.93 11.10 -10.61
C PHE A 14 -6.29 10.17 -9.46
N VAL A 15 -6.94 9.05 -9.78
CA VAL A 15 -7.56 8.18 -8.78
C VAL A 15 -6.90 6.80 -8.71
N PRO A 16 -6.95 6.15 -7.53
CA PRO A 16 -6.23 4.90 -7.30
C PRO A 16 -6.81 3.68 -8.04
N HIS A 17 -8.11 3.66 -8.35
CA HIS A 17 -8.78 2.52 -8.96
C HIS A 17 -10.11 2.92 -9.64
N GLN A 18 -10.68 1.99 -10.42
CA GLN A 18 -11.88 2.22 -11.23
C GLN A 18 -13.12 2.57 -10.39
N GLU A 19 -13.29 1.98 -9.22
CA GLU A 19 -14.42 2.28 -8.33
C GLU A 19 -14.34 3.71 -7.78
N ALA A 20 -13.14 4.25 -7.57
CA ALA A 20 -12.98 5.66 -7.20
C ALA A 20 -13.38 6.58 -8.36
N LYS A 21 -13.00 6.24 -9.60
CA LYS A 21 -13.46 6.96 -10.80
C LYS A 21 -14.98 6.92 -10.93
N LYS A 22 -15.57 5.73 -10.80
CA LYS A 22 -17.01 5.54 -10.85
C LYS A 22 -17.74 6.40 -9.82
N GLN A 23 -17.26 6.42 -8.57
CA GLN A 23 -17.82 7.26 -7.51
C GLN A 23 -17.76 8.75 -7.86
N LEU A 24 -16.63 9.25 -8.36
CA LEU A 24 -16.50 10.66 -8.76
C LEU A 24 -17.39 11.05 -9.93
N VAL A 25 -17.52 10.18 -10.94
CA VAL A 25 -18.35 10.45 -12.11
C VAL A 25 -19.84 10.38 -11.75
N GLU A 26 -20.27 9.33 -11.07
CA GLU A 26 -21.70 9.07 -10.80
C GLU A 26 -22.24 9.87 -9.61
N GLN A 27 -21.46 10.02 -8.54
CA GLN A 27 -21.94 10.64 -7.29
C GLN A 27 -21.57 12.11 -7.19
N CYS A 28 -20.52 12.57 -7.90
CA CYS A 28 -20.08 13.96 -7.90
C CYS A 28 -20.30 14.67 -9.24
N CYS A 29 -20.95 14.01 -10.22
CA CYS A 29 -21.28 14.56 -11.53
C CYS A 29 -20.07 15.12 -12.30
N LEU A 30 -18.88 14.57 -12.06
CA LEU A 30 -17.67 14.94 -12.81
C LEU A 30 -17.70 14.27 -14.19
N LYS A 31 -17.14 14.92 -15.21
CA LYS A 31 -17.03 14.29 -16.53
C LYS A 31 -15.98 13.18 -16.49
N ALA A 32 -16.23 12.07 -17.17
CA ALA A 32 -15.31 10.94 -17.23
C ALA A 32 -13.92 11.31 -17.78
N GLU A 33 -13.84 12.28 -18.69
CA GLU A 33 -12.60 12.83 -19.26
C GLU A 33 -11.76 13.63 -18.26
N GLN A 34 -12.33 13.98 -17.11
CA GLN A 34 -11.63 14.69 -16.03
C GLN A 34 -11.04 13.74 -14.99
N VAL A 35 -11.34 12.44 -15.07
CA VAL A 35 -10.94 11.47 -14.04
C VAL A 35 -10.12 10.35 -14.66
N PHE A 36 -8.86 10.22 -14.25
CA PHE A 36 -7.90 9.25 -14.79
C PHE A 36 -7.55 8.22 -13.74
N VAL A 37 -7.63 6.94 -14.08
CA VAL A 37 -7.23 5.85 -13.18
C VAL A 37 -5.75 5.55 -13.37
N THR A 38 -4.90 6.22 -12.61
CA THR A 38 -3.44 6.06 -12.69
C THR A 38 -2.87 5.12 -11.64
N GLY A 39 -3.68 4.75 -10.63
CA GLY A 39 -3.16 4.21 -9.38
C GLY A 39 -2.58 5.31 -8.49
N ILE A 40 -2.13 4.93 -7.30
CA ILE A 40 -1.35 5.82 -6.42
C ILE A 40 0.07 5.90 -7.01
N PRO A 41 0.64 7.10 -7.23
CA PRO A 41 2.00 7.22 -7.74
C PRO A 41 3.00 6.57 -6.78
N VAL A 42 3.87 5.72 -7.35
CA VAL A 42 4.97 5.10 -6.60
C VAL A 42 6.29 5.57 -7.20
N HIS A 43 7.30 5.77 -6.35
CA HIS A 43 8.62 6.18 -6.81
C HIS A 43 9.22 5.10 -7.75
N PRO A 44 9.85 5.46 -8.88
CA PRO A 44 10.28 4.48 -9.90
C PRO A 44 11.16 3.32 -9.44
N SER A 45 11.91 3.52 -8.35
CA SER A 45 12.72 2.46 -7.74
C SER A 45 11.92 1.25 -7.28
N PHE A 46 10.63 1.41 -6.97
CA PHE A 46 9.79 0.32 -6.50
C PHE A 46 9.15 -0.47 -7.65
N TYR A 47 9.17 0.03 -8.89
CA TYR A 47 8.72 -0.75 -10.07
C TYR A 47 9.73 -1.83 -10.49
N GLN A 48 11.00 -1.70 -10.10
CA GLN A 48 12.00 -2.70 -10.45
C GLN A 48 11.78 -3.98 -9.62
N HIS A 49 11.43 -5.05 -10.31
CA HIS A 49 11.45 -6.40 -9.78
C HIS A 49 12.89 -6.93 -9.86
N LYS A 50 13.48 -7.31 -8.72
CA LYS A 50 14.71 -8.11 -8.74
C LYS A 50 14.35 -9.60 -8.62
N GLU A 51 15.17 -10.43 -9.25
CA GLU A 51 15.04 -11.88 -9.25
C GLU A 51 14.95 -12.46 -7.83
N GLN A 52 14.29 -13.62 -7.74
CA GLN A 52 14.04 -14.39 -6.52
C GLN A 52 15.31 -14.60 -5.70
N CYS A 53 15.55 -13.74 -4.72
CA CYS A 53 16.29 -14.16 -3.54
C CYS A 53 15.42 -15.16 -2.77
N GLU A 54 16.05 -16.11 -2.08
CA GLU A 54 15.38 -16.84 -1.00
C GLU A 54 14.88 -15.80 0.00
N LYS A 55 13.57 -15.61 0.04
CA LYS A 55 12.89 -14.60 0.84
C LYS A 55 12.94 -15.03 2.32
N PRO A 56 13.86 -14.52 3.16
CA PRO A 56 14.20 -15.16 4.42
C PRO A 56 13.30 -14.73 5.59
N TYR A 57 12.48 -13.70 5.41
CA TYR A 57 11.74 -13.10 6.51
C TYR A 57 10.40 -12.49 6.11
N ILE A 58 9.55 -12.29 7.11
CA ILE A 58 8.33 -11.51 7.04
C ILE A 58 8.61 -10.12 7.61
N LEU A 59 8.26 -9.09 6.85
CA LEU A 59 8.42 -7.70 7.27
C LEU A 59 7.19 -7.27 8.07
N ILE A 60 7.38 -6.66 9.23
CA ILE A 60 6.29 -6.07 10.02
C ILE A 60 6.44 -4.55 9.97
N ALA A 61 5.47 -3.87 9.35
CA ALA A 61 5.47 -2.42 9.19
C ALA A 61 4.33 -1.76 9.98
N GLY A 62 4.54 -0.49 10.35
CA GLY A 62 3.56 0.31 11.11
C GLY A 62 3.94 0.60 12.56
N GLY A 63 5.18 0.35 13.00
CA GLY A 63 5.64 0.57 14.37
C GLY A 63 5.62 2.03 14.86
N ASN A 64 5.70 3.01 13.94
CA ASN A 64 5.73 4.44 14.29
C ASN A 64 4.38 4.98 14.77
N SER A 65 3.32 4.73 14.00
CA SER A 65 1.94 5.16 14.30
C SER A 65 1.14 4.07 15.04
N GLY A 66 1.82 3.02 15.50
CA GLY A 66 1.28 1.83 16.14
C GLY A 66 0.42 0.95 15.22
N LEU A 67 0.94 -0.17 14.76
CA LEU A 67 0.13 -1.25 14.18
C LEU A 67 -0.73 -1.81 15.33
N GLY A 68 -2.04 -1.56 15.33
CA GLY A 68 -2.92 -1.92 16.45
C GLY A 68 -2.73 -3.40 16.80
N ASN A 69 -2.55 -3.73 18.08
CA ASN A 69 -2.18 -5.07 18.57
C ASN A 69 -0.77 -5.58 18.19
N LEU A 70 0.17 -4.72 17.76
CA LEU A 70 1.55 -5.15 17.45
C LEU A 70 2.23 -5.88 18.61
N LYS A 71 2.09 -5.38 19.84
CA LYS A 71 2.66 -6.06 21.02
C LYS A 71 2.02 -7.43 21.23
N THR A 72 0.71 -7.56 20.99
CA THR A 72 -0.01 -8.85 21.07
C THR A 72 0.52 -9.82 20.02
N LEU A 73 0.65 -9.36 18.77
CA LEU A 73 1.25 -10.12 17.66
C LEU A 73 2.66 -10.60 18.04
N LEU A 74 3.53 -9.70 18.50
CA LEU A 74 4.91 -10.04 18.83
C LEU A 74 5.01 -10.98 20.05
N ASN A 75 4.21 -10.75 21.09
CA ASN A 75 4.14 -11.67 22.24
C ASN A 75 3.66 -13.07 21.85
N GLN A 76 2.81 -13.16 20.83
CA GLN A 76 2.37 -14.43 20.30
C GLN A 76 3.47 -15.12 19.49
N LEU A 77 4.14 -14.39 18.60
CA LEU A 77 5.28 -14.91 17.82
C LEU A 77 6.44 -15.40 18.70
N VAL A 78 6.70 -14.74 19.83
CA VAL A 78 7.70 -15.20 20.83
C VAL A 78 7.36 -16.58 21.43
N ARG A 79 6.08 -16.97 21.41
CA ARG A 79 5.60 -18.23 21.99
C ARG A 79 5.40 -19.33 20.94
N GLU A 80 5.45 -18.99 19.66
CA GLU A 80 5.25 -19.92 18.55
C GLU A 80 6.59 -20.49 18.07
N HIS A 81 6.56 -21.69 17.49
CA HIS A 81 7.69 -22.22 16.73
C HIS A 81 7.69 -21.59 15.35
N ASN A 82 8.47 -20.52 15.18
CA ASN A 82 8.43 -19.75 13.94
C ASN A 82 9.18 -20.45 12.81
N GLN A 83 8.54 -20.53 11.63
CA GLN A 83 9.19 -20.97 10.41
C GLN A 83 9.90 -19.80 9.71
N TYR A 84 9.49 -18.58 10.00
CA TYR A 84 9.99 -17.36 9.39
C TYR A 84 10.77 -16.51 10.39
N HIS A 85 11.77 -15.78 9.90
CA HIS A 85 12.31 -14.63 10.64
C HIS A 85 11.39 -13.43 10.46
N TYR A 86 11.37 -12.53 11.44
CA TYR A 86 10.56 -11.32 11.43
C TYR A 86 11.45 -10.10 11.57
N LYS A 87 11.29 -9.14 10.66
CA LYS A 87 11.94 -7.83 10.75
C LYS A 87 10.90 -6.76 11.04
N VAL A 88 11.02 -6.07 12.18
CA VAL A 88 10.02 -5.11 12.64
C VAL A 88 10.50 -3.69 12.41
N LEU A 89 9.88 -2.99 11.44
CA LEU A 89 10.15 -1.57 11.19
C LEU A 89 9.56 -0.71 12.30
N CYS A 90 10.43 -0.26 13.21
CA CYS A 90 10.04 0.53 14.36
C CYS A 90 9.78 2.00 14.01
N GLY A 91 10.30 2.48 12.88
CA GLY A 91 10.28 3.91 12.54
C GLY A 91 10.96 4.72 13.65
N ASN A 92 10.42 5.88 14.00
CA ASN A 92 10.98 6.74 15.04
C ASN A 92 10.59 6.29 16.46
N ASN A 93 9.96 5.13 16.61
CA ASN A 93 9.53 4.59 17.89
C ASN A 93 10.68 3.82 18.57
N ASN A 94 11.64 4.55 19.14
CA ASN A 94 12.78 3.96 19.84
C ASN A 94 12.35 3.05 21.00
N LYS A 95 11.25 3.38 21.69
CA LYS A 95 10.70 2.54 22.76
C LYS A 95 10.26 1.15 22.26
N LEU A 96 9.71 1.08 21.05
CA LEU A 96 9.36 -0.19 20.42
C LEU A 96 10.62 -0.95 20.02
N TYR A 97 11.60 -0.26 19.45
CA TYR A 97 12.90 -0.86 19.09
C TYR A 97 13.57 -1.50 20.30
N ASP A 98 13.74 -0.75 21.39
CA ASP A 98 14.38 -1.22 22.62
C ASP A 98 13.58 -2.35 23.27
N TRP A 99 12.25 -2.27 23.24
CA TRP A 99 11.40 -3.33 23.78
C TRP A 99 11.56 -4.64 23.01
N ILE A 100 11.56 -4.61 21.67
CA ILE A 100 11.77 -5.82 20.86
C ILE A 100 13.17 -6.38 21.09
N LEU A 101 14.19 -5.52 21.16
CA LEU A 101 15.56 -5.93 21.46
C LEU A 101 15.64 -6.66 22.81
N SER A 102 14.90 -6.19 23.81
CA SER A 102 14.82 -6.81 25.14
C SER A 102 14.10 -8.16 25.17
N LEU A 103 13.39 -8.56 24.10
CA LEU A 103 12.76 -9.88 24.01
C LEU A 103 13.80 -10.99 23.81
N ASP A 104 15.01 -10.66 23.33
CA ASP A 104 16.13 -11.58 23.11
C ASP A 104 15.73 -12.85 22.35
N HIS A 105 15.07 -12.67 21.20
CA HIS A 105 14.49 -13.75 20.41
C HIS A 105 15.15 -13.87 19.03
N ASP A 106 15.74 -15.02 18.73
CA ASP A 106 16.57 -15.27 17.54
C ASP A 106 15.88 -14.99 16.19
N GLN A 107 14.56 -15.08 16.16
CA GLN A 107 13.76 -14.91 14.94
C GLN A 107 13.02 -13.58 14.85
N ILE A 108 13.18 -12.65 15.80
CA ILE A 108 12.49 -11.35 15.78
C ILE A 108 13.52 -10.22 15.93
N GLU A 109 13.75 -9.50 14.84
CA GLU A 109 14.74 -8.43 14.74
C GLU A 109 14.06 -7.06 14.66
N PRO A 110 14.35 -6.10 15.56
CA PRO A 110 13.91 -4.72 15.40
C PRO A 110 14.78 -3.98 14.40
N ILE A 111 14.13 -3.24 13.51
CA ILE A 111 14.78 -2.38 12.51
C ILE A 111 14.50 -0.92 12.85
N ALA A 112 15.58 -0.16 13.03
CA ALA A 112 15.51 1.28 13.28
C ALA A 112 14.97 2.05 12.07
N TYR A 113 14.55 3.30 12.28
CA TYR A 113 14.16 4.18 11.19
C TYR A 113 15.26 4.27 10.13
N THR A 114 14.85 4.23 8.86
CA THR A 114 15.71 4.53 7.73
C THR A 114 15.08 5.60 6.86
N SER A 115 15.85 6.64 6.56
CA SER A 115 15.51 7.65 5.54
C SER A 115 15.96 7.22 4.13
N CYS A 116 16.69 6.09 4.03
CA CYS A 116 17.23 5.60 2.77
C CYS A 116 16.17 4.79 2.01
N ARG A 117 15.63 5.38 0.94
CA ARG A 117 14.65 4.71 0.06
C ARG A 117 15.18 3.40 -0.52
N GLN A 118 16.45 3.34 -0.89
CA GLN A 118 17.09 2.13 -1.41
C GLN A 118 17.11 1.02 -0.35
N GLN A 119 17.29 1.36 0.92
CA GLN A 119 17.21 0.41 2.03
C GLN A 119 15.77 -0.12 2.19
N MET A 120 14.78 0.76 2.17
CA MET A 120 13.36 0.35 2.21
C MET A 120 13.00 -0.56 1.04
N ASN A 121 13.50 -0.24 -0.16
CA ASN A 121 13.30 -1.05 -1.35
C ASN A 121 13.87 -2.45 -1.18
N ARG A 122 15.09 -2.57 -0.62
CA ARG A 122 15.69 -3.88 -0.28
C ARG A 122 14.84 -4.66 0.72
N TYR A 123 14.27 -3.98 1.72
CA TYR A 123 13.38 -4.66 2.66
C TYR A 123 12.14 -5.25 1.99
N TYR A 124 11.61 -4.62 0.95
CA TYR A 124 10.49 -5.19 0.18
C TYR A 124 10.93 -6.30 -0.78
N ASP A 125 12.07 -6.14 -1.46
CA ASP A 125 12.58 -7.12 -2.42
C ASP A 125 12.93 -8.46 -1.75
N GLU A 126 13.48 -8.41 -0.54
CA GLU A 126 13.95 -9.60 0.19
C GLU A 126 12.85 -10.25 1.05
N ALA A 127 11.70 -9.60 1.25
CA ALA A 127 10.64 -10.12 2.12
C ALA A 127 9.77 -11.21 1.45
N ALA A 128 9.37 -12.19 2.27
CA ALA A 128 8.41 -13.24 1.94
C ALA A 128 6.98 -12.69 1.85
N ALA A 129 6.64 -11.86 2.83
CA ALA A 129 5.37 -11.17 2.97
C ALA A 129 5.56 -9.93 3.85
N ILE A 130 4.52 -9.11 3.94
CA ILE A 130 4.46 -7.99 4.88
C ILE A 130 3.21 -8.06 5.75
N ILE A 131 3.37 -7.83 7.05
CA ILE A 131 2.27 -7.54 7.99
C ILE A 131 2.23 -6.04 8.20
N THR A 132 1.12 -5.38 7.88
CA THR A 132 1.03 -3.91 7.91
C THR A 132 -0.41 -3.40 8.07
N LYS A 133 -0.58 -2.08 8.07
CA LYS A 133 -1.87 -1.38 7.95
C LYS A 133 -2.23 -1.19 6.47
N PRO A 134 -3.53 -1.03 6.13
CA PRO A 134 -3.97 -0.79 4.76
C PRO A 134 -3.81 0.69 4.33
N GLY A 135 -2.67 1.30 4.67
CA GLY A 135 -2.34 2.67 4.26
C GLY A 135 -2.03 2.72 2.76
N GLY A 136 -2.66 3.66 2.04
CA GLY A 136 -2.63 3.68 0.56
C GLY A 136 -1.23 3.65 -0.03
N ILE A 137 -0.30 4.44 0.50
CA ILE A 137 1.10 4.50 0.01
C ILE A 137 1.79 3.16 0.16
N THR A 138 1.89 2.64 1.38
CA THR A 138 2.59 1.38 1.66
C THR A 138 1.97 0.21 0.90
N ILE A 139 0.64 0.14 0.84
CA ILE A 139 -0.04 -0.93 0.10
C ILE A 139 0.31 -0.88 -1.38
N THR A 140 0.26 0.29 -2.01
CA THR A 140 0.60 0.39 -3.43
C THR A 140 2.06 0.00 -3.65
N GLU A 141 3.00 0.49 -2.83
CA GLU A 141 4.43 0.13 -2.93
C GLU A 141 4.67 -1.39 -2.88
N VAL A 142 4.03 -2.10 -1.94
CA VAL A 142 4.26 -3.55 -1.77
C VAL A 142 3.52 -4.39 -2.82
N LEU A 143 2.39 -3.90 -3.36
CA LEU A 143 1.71 -4.55 -4.48
C LEU A 143 2.50 -4.39 -5.80
N GLU A 144 3.16 -3.26 -6.04
CA GLU A 144 4.13 -3.12 -7.15
C GLU A 144 5.26 -4.15 -7.04
N LYS A 145 5.64 -4.50 -5.80
CA LYS A 145 6.67 -5.50 -5.49
C LYS A 145 6.19 -6.95 -5.53
N SER A 146 4.91 -7.19 -5.82
CA SER A 146 4.31 -8.53 -5.73
C SER A 146 4.53 -9.18 -4.36
N LEU A 147 4.47 -8.39 -3.28
CA LEU A 147 4.65 -8.86 -1.92
C LEU A 147 3.28 -9.15 -1.28
N PRO A 148 2.99 -10.40 -0.87
CA PRO A 148 1.75 -10.73 -0.16
C PRO A 148 1.58 -9.89 1.10
N VAL A 149 0.37 -9.39 1.31
CA VAL A 149 0.06 -8.44 2.39
C VAL A 149 -0.91 -9.04 3.39
N PHE A 150 -0.51 -9.00 4.65
CA PHE A 150 -1.31 -9.37 5.80
C PHE A 150 -1.69 -8.12 6.60
N ILE A 151 -2.97 -7.98 6.92
CA ILE A 151 -3.49 -6.82 7.65
C ILE A 151 -3.83 -7.23 9.07
N LEU A 152 -3.22 -6.53 10.04
CA LEU A 152 -3.51 -6.74 11.45
C LEU A 152 -4.66 -5.84 11.94
N SER A 153 -4.69 -4.60 11.48
CA SER A 153 -5.68 -3.61 11.86
C SER A 153 -5.75 -2.49 10.82
N ALA A 154 -6.86 -1.77 10.83
CA ALA A 154 -7.07 -0.54 10.07
C ALA A 154 -7.39 0.60 11.03
N LEU A 155 -6.87 1.79 10.75
CA LEU A 155 -7.30 3.01 11.43
C LEU A 155 -8.69 3.43 10.95
N PRO A 156 -9.53 4.04 11.80
CA PRO A 156 -10.81 4.60 11.39
C PRO A 156 -10.68 5.56 10.20
N GLY A 157 -11.62 5.48 9.26
CA GLY A 157 -11.67 6.38 8.10
C GLY A 157 -11.05 5.80 6.83
N GLN A 158 -9.97 6.40 6.32
CA GLN A 158 -9.44 6.04 4.99
C GLN A 158 -8.91 4.59 4.94
N GLU A 159 -8.29 4.11 6.00
CA GLU A 159 -7.77 2.75 6.07
C GLU A 159 -8.89 1.69 6.08
N GLU A 160 -10.05 1.98 6.68
CA GLU A 160 -11.25 1.12 6.59
C GLU A 160 -11.83 1.08 5.17
N ILE A 161 -11.76 2.18 4.41
CA ILE A 161 -12.20 2.17 3.01
C ILE A 161 -11.24 1.32 2.17
N ASN A 162 -9.94 1.49 2.39
CA ASN A 162 -8.91 0.74 1.67
C ASN A 162 -9.02 -0.76 1.94
N ILE A 163 -9.23 -1.18 3.20
CA ILE A 163 -9.32 -2.61 3.53
C ILE A 163 -10.52 -3.26 2.81
N GLN A 164 -11.67 -2.61 2.71
CA GLN A 164 -12.84 -3.15 2.01
C GLN A 164 -12.58 -3.32 0.52
N TYR A 165 -11.97 -2.31 -0.12
CA TYR A 165 -11.58 -2.40 -1.53
C TYR A 165 -10.61 -3.58 -1.76
N LEU A 166 -9.52 -3.64 -0.99
CA LEU A 166 -8.49 -4.68 -1.16
C LEU A 166 -9.02 -6.10 -0.87
N LYS A 167 -9.94 -6.24 0.10
CA LYS A 167 -10.65 -7.50 0.37
C LYS A 167 -11.52 -7.91 -0.82
N SER A 168 -12.28 -6.99 -1.41
CA SER A 168 -13.10 -7.29 -2.59
C SER A 168 -12.26 -7.84 -3.77
N LYS A 169 -11.02 -7.37 -3.88
CA LYS A 169 -10.04 -7.82 -4.89
C LYS A 169 -9.23 -9.04 -4.47
N HIS A 170 -9.39 -9.51 -3.23
CA HIS A 170 -8.65 -10.61 -2.62
C HIS A 170 -7.13 -10.44 -2.73
N LEU A 171 -6.66 -9.20 -2.49
CA LEU A 171 -5.24 -8.81 -2.55
C LEU A 171 -4.56 -8.84 -1.17
N ILE A 172 -5.34 -8.89 -0.10
CA ILE A 172 -4.86 -8.89 1.28
C ILE A 172 -5.44 -10.06 2.06
N TYR A 173 -4.77 -10.43 3.15
CA TYR A 173 -5.20 -11.44 4.12
C TYR A 173 -5.34 -10.79 5.49
N GLU A 174 -6.48 -10.92 6.16
CA GLU A 174 -6.64 -10.40 7.53
C GLU A 174 -6.09 -11.41 8.54
N LEU A 175 -5.27 -10.94 9.47
CA LEU A 175 -4.74 -11.76 10.56
C LEU A 175 -5.62 -11.65 11.80
N ASN A 176 -5.81 -12.79 12.46
CA ASN A 176 -6.39 -12.87 13.79
C ASN A 176 -5.30 -13.15 14.83
N VAL A 177 -4.98 -12.17 15.67
CA VAL A 177 -4.02 -12.29 16.80
C VAL A 177 -4.48 -13.14 17.97
N HIS A 178 -5.64 -13.79 17.85
CA HIS A 178 -6.11 -14.79 18.80
C HIS A 178 -5.98 -16.21 18.26
N GLN A 179 -5.43 -16.38 17.05
CA GLN A 179 -5.16 -17.65 16.40
C GLN A 179 -3.68 -17.73 16.01
N ALA A 180 -3.14 -18.95 15.86
CA ALA A 180 -1.74 -19.16 15.53
C ALA A 180 -1.32 -18.35 14.29
N ILE A 181 -0.35 -17.46 14.44
CA ILE A 181 0.04 -16.52 13.38
C ILE A 181 0.84 -17.26 12.31
N GLU A 182 1.78 -18.09 12.72
CA GLU A 182 2.56 -18.96 11.83
C GLU A 182 1.65 -19.82 10.95
N GLN A 183 0.59 -20.40 11.53
CA GLN A 183 -0.36 -21.22 10.77
C GLN A 183 -1.09 -20.40 9.70
N GLN A 184 -1.57 -19.19 10.05
CA GLN A 184 -2.25 -18.30 9.10
C GLN A 184 -1.31 -17.89 7.95
N LEU A 185 -0.05 -17.60 8.26
CA LEU A 185 0.98 -17.27 7.27
C LEU A 185 1.27 -18.47 6.37
N SER A 186 1.56 -19.64 6.93
CA SER A 186 1.86 -20.86 6.16
C SER A 186 0.71 -21.29 5.26
N GLN A 187 -0.56 -21.11 5.68
CA GLN A 187 -1.74 -21.44 4.86
C GLN A 187 -1.78 -20.69 3.53
N VAL A 188 -1.18 -19.50 3.49
CA VAL A 188 -1.06 -18.67 2.28
C VAL A 188 0.29 -18.89 1.61
N LEU A 189 1.38 -18.75 2.36
CA LEU A 189 2.75 -18.73 1.84
C LEU A 189 3.25 -20.10 1.41
N ASN A 190 2.71 -21.21 1.92
CA ASN A 190 3.09 -22.56 1.48
C ASN A 190 2.07 -23.16 0.49
N ASN A 191 1.00 -22.43 0.17
CA ASN A 191 -0.07 -22.89 -0.72
C ASN A 191 0.15 -22.40 -2.16
N LYS A 192 0.79 -23.23 -2.99
CA LYS A 192 1.09 -22.92 -4.41
C LYS A 192 -0.14 -22.55 -5.23
N VAL A 193 -1.30 -23.14 -4.91
CA VAL A 193 -2.56 -22.83 -5.62
C VAL A 193 -3.01 -21.42 -5.26
N GLU A 194 -2.97 -21.07 -3.98
CA GLU A 194 -3.34 -19.72 -3.53
C GLU A 194 -2.36 -18.66 -4.05
N GLN A 195 -1.05 -18.91 -4.00
CA GLN A 195 -0.04 -18.02 -4.60
C GLN A 195 -0.31 -17.75 -6.09
N SER A 196 -0.63 -18.80 -6.85
CA SER A 196 -0.95 -18.68 -8.28
C SER A 196 -2.22 -17.86 -8.52
N LYS A 197 -3.25 -18.03 -7.67
CA LYS A 197 -4.48 -17.24 -7.75
C LYS A 197 -4.22 -15.78 -7.36
N TRP A 198 -3.44 -15.54 -6.30
CA TRP A 198 -3.09 -14.20 -5.84
C TRP A 198 -2.32 -13.44 -6.92
N MET A 199 -1.34 -14.07 -7.57
CA MET A 199 -0.61 -13.46 -8.68
C MET A 199 -1.53 -13.06 -9.84
N LYS A 200 -2.52 -13.88 -10.19
CA LYS A 200 -3.51 -13.52 -11.22
C LYS A 200 -4.34 -12.30 -10.83
N ARG A 201 -4.78 -12.22 -9.56
CA ARG A 201 -5.54 -11.08 -9.05
C ARG A 201 -4.69 -9.81 -9.00
N LEU A 202 -3.41 -9.93 -8.65
CA LEU A 202 -2.46 -8.83 -8.68
C LEU A 202 -2.25 -8.28 -10.10
N LEU A 203 -2.08 -9.17 -11.08
CA LEU A 203 -1.97 -8.76 -12.49
C LEU A 203 -3.23 -8.06 -12.96
N GLN A 204 -4.41 -8.56 -12.59
CA GLN A 204 -5.68 -7.90 -12.89
C GLN A 204 -5.77 -6.52 -12.25
N TYR A 205 -5.37 -6.37 -10.98
CA TYR A 205 -5.31 -5.06 -10.30
C TYR A 205 -4.41 -4.07 -11.05
N HIS A 206 -3.23 -4.51 -11.51
CA HIS A 206 -2.34 -3.65 -12.29
C HIS A 206 -2.91 -3.24 -13.65
N GLN A 207 -3.74 -4.09 -14.26
CA GLN A 207 -4.45 -3.81 -15.51
C GLN A 207 -5.63 -2.84 -15.35
N GLU A 208 -6.09 -2.56 -14.12
CA GLU A 208 -7.16 -1.56 -13.89
C GLU A 208 -6.68 -0.12 -14.16
N LYS A 209 -5.37 0.11 -14.17
CA LYS A 209 -4.74 1.38 -14.51
C LYS A 209 -4.95 1.67 -15.99
N GLU A 210 -5.48 2.85 -16.30
CA GLU A 210 -5.71 3.32 -17.67
C GLU A 210 -4.40 3.72 -18.34
N ASP A 211 -3.58 4.50 -17.64
CA ASP A 211 -2.27 4.94 -18.11
C ASP A 211 -1.41 5.43 -16.93
N SER A 212 -0.14 5.71 -17.19
CA SER A 212 0.74 6.38 -16.23
C SER A 212 0.36 7.85 -16.04
N ILE A 213 0.61 8.38 -14.84
CA ILE A 213 0.36 9.80 -14.54
C ILE A 213 1.08 10.74 -15.52
N ASN A 214 2.30 10.38 -15.94
CA ASN A 214 3.09 11.18 -16.89
C ASN A 214 2.40 11.25 -18.27
N ASN A 215 1.91 10.12 -18.77
CA ASN A 215 1.23 10.08 -20.07
C ASN A 215 -0.10 10.83 -20.02
N CYS A 216 -0.87 10.70 -18.93
CA CYS A 216 -2.09 11.48 -18.75
C CYS A 216 -1.80 12.98 -18.74
N LEU A 217 -0.76 13.42 -18.01
CA LEU A 217 -0.36 14.82 -17.96
C LEU A 217 0.07 15.35 -19.34
N ILE A 218 0.87 14.59 -20.08
CA ILE A 218 1.26 14.94 -21.46
C ILE A 218 0.02 15.12 -22.34
N SER A 219 -0.92 14.16 -22.31
CA SER A 219 -2.16 14.23 -23.10
C SER A 219 -3.02 15.45 -22.74
N ILE A 220 -3.10 15.81 -21.45
CA ILE A 220 -3.79 17.02 -20.99
C ILE A 220 -3.12 18.27 -21.54
N MET A 221 -1.78 18.37 -21.42
CA MET A 221 -1.01 19.53 -21.89
C MET A 221 -1.09 19.70 -23.41
N GLU A 222 -1.07 18.61 -24.17
CA GLU A 222 -1.24 18.63 -25.63
C GLU A 222 -2.62 19.12 -26.05
N LYS A 223 -3.69 18.65 -25.39
CA LYS A 223 -5.07 19.11 -25.65
C LYS A 223 -5.27 20.59 -25.34
N GLN A 224 -4.55 21.11 -24.35
CA GLN A 224 -4.62 22.52 -23.95
C GLN A 224 -3.76 23.44 -24.83
N ASN A 225 -2.83 22.90 -25.64
CA ASN A 225 -1.98 23.67 -26.56
C ASN A 225 -2.66 24.06 -27.89
N HIS A 226 -3.99 24.00 -28.00
CA HIS A 226 -4.72 24.88 -28.92
C HIS A 226 -4.55 26.34 -28.45
N PRO A 227 -4.32 27.31 -29.36
CA PRO A 227 -3.69 28.58 -29.01
C PRO A 227 -4.44 29.29 -27.89
N PHE A 228 -3.71 29.65 -26.83
CA PHE A 228 -4.14 30.58 -25.79
C PHE A 228 -4.64 31.87 -26.45
N ILE A 229 -5.93 31.96 -26.75
CA ILE A 229 -6.60 33.24 -26.91
C ILE A 229 -6.65 33.80 -25.48
N ARG A 230 -5.73 34.72 -25.18
CA ARG A 230 -5.79 35.58 -23.99
C ARG A 230 -7.13 36.34 -24.01
N SER A 231 -8.20 35.74 -23.50
CA SER A 231 -9.34 36.51 -23.06
C SER A 231 -8.95 37.13 -21.73
N TYR A 232 -8.60 38.41 -21.75
CA TYR A 232 -8.46 39.20 -20.54
C TYR A 232 -9.82 39.16 -19.81
N LYS A 233 -9.94 38.34 -18.75
CA LYS A 233 -11.02 38.53 -17.78
C LYS A 233 -10.74 39.87 -17.09
N LYS A 234 -11.60 40.86 -17.34
CA LYS A 234 -11.63 42.12 -16.62
C LYS A 234 -11.66 41.83 -15.12
N SER A 235 -10.75 42.46 -14.39
CA SER A 235 -10.71 42.49 -12.93
C SER A 235 -12.06 42.95 -12.37
N ALA A 236 -12.53 42.28 -11.33
CA ALA A 236 -13.71 42.71 -10.58
C ALA A 236 -13.42 44.07 -9.89
N PRO A 237 -14.37 45.02 -9.89
CA PRO A 237 -14.21 46.28 -9.16
C PRO A 237 -14.23 46.04 -7.65
N MET A 238 -13.49 46.90 -6.92
CA MET A 238 -13.33 46.94 -5.46
C MET A 238 -14.66 47.07 -4.71
#